data_AF-A0A366WCF2-F1
#
_entry.id   AF-A0A366WCF2-F1
#
_cell.length_a   1.000
_cell.length_b   1.000
_cell.length_c   1.000
_cell.angle_alpha   90.00
_cell.angle_beta   90.00
_cell.angle_gamma   90.00
#
_symmetry.space_group_name_H-M   'P 1'
#
loop_
_entity.id
_entity.type
_entity.pdbx_description
1 polymer ?
#
loop_
_entity_poly.entity_id
_entity_poly.type
_entity_poly.pdbx_seq_one_letter_code
_entity_poly.pdbx_strand_id
1 'polypeptide(L)'
;MSESKPMYNGQSTPNTLEAFKNRNCGLGIQSENYVHPTTDEVRALRKLIGFSQNELALFTGVGFDPKKGSSTIRKWEEKKGGLSCITKSSWQLMLIKSGLINIDCI
;
A
#
# COMPACT_ATOMS: atom_id res chain seq x y z
N MET A 1 -20.00 -12.12 20.74
CA MET A 1 -19.02 -11.02 20.63
C MET A 1 -18.90 -10.69 19.16
N SER A 2 -19.50 -9.59 18.72
CA SER A 2 -19.41 -9.15 17.32
C SER A 2 -18.13 -8.35 17.17
N GLU A 3 -17.10 -8.95 16.57
CA GLU A 3 -15.92 -8.20 16.13
C GLU A 3 -16.37 -7.18 15.09
N SER A 4 -16.43 -5.91 15.50
CA SER A 4 -16.62 -4.76 14.63
C SER A 4 -15.42 -4.67 13.69
N LYS A 5 -15.47 -5.39 12.56
CA LYS A 5 -14.57 -5.13 11.43
C LYS A 5 -14.65 -3.63 11.14
N PRO A 6 -13.54 -2.89 11.12
CA PRO A 6 -13.58 -1.49 10.75
C PRO A 6 -14.15 -1.40 9.33
N MET A 7 -15.43 -0.99 9.23
CA MET A 7 -16.06 -0.72 7.96
C MET A 7 -15.37 0.51 7.41
N TYR A 8 -14.63 0.31 6.32
CA TYR A 8 -13.99 1.37 5.59
C TYR A 8 -15.07 2.23 4.92
N ASN A 9 -15.49 3.26 5.63
CA ASN A 9 -16.59 4.14 5.26
C ASN A 9 -16.16 5.00 4.06
N GLY A 10 -16.51 4.59 2.84
CA GLY A 10 -16.80 5.47 1.69
C GLY A 10 -15.88 6.65 1.34
N GLN A 11 -14.63 6.72 1.83
CA GLN A 11 -13.76 7.84 1.56
C GLN A 11 -13.06 7.64 0.22
N SER A 12 -13.32 8.56 -0.72
CA SER A 12 -12.65 8.67 -2.02
C SER A 12 -11.15 8.37 -1.91
N THR A 13 -10.63 7.66 -2.91
CA THR A 13 -9.21 7.28 -2.96
C THR A 13 -8.33 8.53 -2.80
N PRO A 14 -7.39 8.54 -1.85
CA PRO A 14 -6.56 9.69 -1.56
C PRO A 14 -5.66 9.93 -2.77
N ASN A 15 -5.80 11.11 -3.37
CA ASN A 15 -5.03 11.52 -4.54
C ASN A 15 -3.81 12.37 -4.17
N THR A 16 -3.49 12.49 -2.88
CA THR A 16 -2.35 13.27 -2.37
C THR A 16 -1.65 12.53 -1.24
N LEU A 17 -0.33 12.72 -1.12
CA LEU A 17 0.48 12.12 -0.05
C LEU A 17 0.00 12.58 1.34
N GLU A 18 -0.38 13.84 1.49
CA GLU A 18 -0.90 14.39 2.74
C GLU A 18 -2.20 13.70 3.19
N ALA A 19 -3.05 13.29 2.25
CA ALA A 19 -4.25 12.52 2.56
C ALA A 19 -3.92 11.10 3.05
N PHE A 20 -2.83 10.50 2.57
CA PHE A 20 -2.32 9.24 3.09
C PHE A 20 -1.74 9.38 4.51
N LYS A 21 -1.10 10.52 4.83
CA LYS A 21 -0.55 10.77 6.17
C LYS A 21 -1.61 10.77 7.26
N ASN A 22 -2.82 11.23 6.93
CA ASN A 22 -3.96 11.29 7.86
C ASN A 22 -4.71 9.95 7.98
N ARG A 23 -4.33 8.91 7.23
CA ARG A 23 -4.96 7.60 7.30
C ARG A 23 -4.17 6.62 8.15
N ASN A 24 -4.90 5.71 8.77
CA ASN A 24 -4.36 4.58 9.52
C ASN A 24 -3.43 3.68 8.68
N CYS A 25 -3.56 3.67 7.36
CA CYS A 25 -2.67 2.95 6.45
C CYS A 25 -1.35 3.70 6.19
N GLY A 26 -1.28 5.02 6.40
CA GLY A 26 -0.05 5.80 6.29
C GLY A 26 0.80 5.80 7.57
N LEU A 27 0.27 5.25 8.67
CA LEU A 27 0.99 5.09 9.92
C LEU A 27 2.09 4.02 9.79
N GLY A 28 3.12 4.12 10.62
CA GLY A 28 4.14 3.08 10.72
C GLY A 28 3.56 1.78 11.29
N ILE A 29 4.14 0.63 10.93
CA ILE A 29 3.66 -0.69 11.41
C ILE A 29 3.72 -0.85 12.94
N GLN A 30 4.49 0.00 13.62
CA GLN A 30 4.62 0.00 15.07
C GLN A 30 3.45 0.72 15.76
N SER A 31 2.66 1.49 15.02
CA SER A 31 1.47 2.14 15.57
C SER A 31 0.34 1.13 15.75
N GLU A 32 -0.27 1.10 16.94
CA GLU A 32 -1.42 0.23 17.25
C GLU A 32 -2.63 0.48 16.35
N ASN A 33 -2.73 1.69 15.80
CA ASN A 33 -3.78 2.08 14.85
C ASN A 33 -3.46 1.73 13.39
N TYR A 34 -2.36 1.02 13.11
CA TYR A 34 -2.00 0.66 11.75
C TYR A 34 -3.05 -0.27 11.13
N VAL A 35 -3.58 0.13 9.97
CA VAL A 35 -4.53 -0.67 9.20
C VAL A 35 -3.92 -1.03 7.85
N HIS A 36 -4.09 -2.27 7.43
CA HIS A 36 -3.66 -2.70 6.11
C HIS A 36 -4.34 -1.87 5.00
N PRO A 37 -3.58 -1.40 4.00
CA PRO A 37 -4.15 -0.62 2.91
C PRO A 37 -5.07 -1.50 2.05
N THR A 38 -6.06 -0.85 1.45
CA THR A 38 -6.90 -1.46 0.42
C THR A 38 -6.20 -1.50 -0.94
N THR A 39 -6.67 -2.36 -1.84
CA THR A 39 -6.08 -2.48 -3.19
C THR A 39 -6.11 -1.17 -3.98
N ASP A 40 -7.11 -0.34 -3.72
CA ASP A 40 -7.29 0.98 -4.34
C ASP A 40 -6.28 2.01 -3.78
N GLU A 41 -6.00 1.95 -2.49
CA GLU A 41 -4.95 2.74 -1.84
C GLU A 41 -3.55 2.35 -2.32
N VAL A 42 -3.29 1.05 -2.50
CA VAL A 42 -2.01 0.58 -3.07
C VAL A 42 -1.80 1.13 -4.47
N ARG A 43 -2.83 1.07 -5.30
CA ARG A 43 -2.80 1.63 -6.66
C ARG A 43 -2.60 3.15 -6.67
N ALA A 44 -3.29 3.86 -5.77
CA ALA A 44 -3.16 5.31 -5.66
C ALA A 44 -1.75 5.70 -5.20
N LEU A 45 -1.21 5.08 -4.15
CA LEU A 45 0.14 5.39 -3.67
C LEU A 45 1.19 5.10 -4.74
N ARG A 46 1.07 3.97 -5.47
CA ARG A 46 1.96 3.64 -6.60
C ARG A 46 1.95 4.73 -7.68
N LYS A 47 0.77 5.27 -8.01
CA LYS A 47 0.65 6.38 -8.97
C LYS A 47 1.27 7.67 -8.44
N LEU A 48 1.11 7.96 -7.15
CA LEU A 48 1.66 9.15 -6.51
C LEU A 48 3.19 9.15 -6.46
N ILE A 49 3.81 7.99 -6.21
CA ILE A 49 5.26 7.84 -6.27
C ILE A 49 5.80 7.77 -7.72
N GLY A 50 4.91 7.74 -8.73
CA GLY A 50 5.28 7.69 -10.14
C GLY A 50 5.79 6.33 -10.62
N PHE A 51 5.55 5.24 -9.89
CA PHE A 51 6.11 3.92 -10.23
C PHE A 51 5.22 3.13 -11.19
N SER A 52 5.85 2.49 -12.17
CA SER A 52 5.25 1.43 -12.96
C SER A 52 5.05 0.15 -12.11
N GLN A 53 4.20 -0.78 -12.57
CA GLN A 53 4.03 -2.07 -11.86
C GLN A 53 5.35 -2.84 -11.75
N ASN A 54 6.20 -2.77 -12.78
CA ASN A 54 7.50 -3.44 -12.80
C ASN A 54 8.50 -2.78 -11.85
N GLU A 55 8.50 -1.45 -11.79
CA GLU A 55 9.35 -0.70 -10.87
C GLU A 55 8.95 -0.95 -9.42
N LEU A 56 7.65 -1.00 -9.14
CA LEU A 56 7.17 -1.40 -7.82
C LEU A 56 7.55 -2.84 -7.48
N ALA A 57 7.50 -3.74 -8.46
CA ALA A 57 7.91 -5.13 -8.25
C ALA A 57 9.39 -5.25 -7.91
N LEU A 58 10.23 -4.56 -8.68
CA LEU A 58 11.68 -4.47 -8.46
C LEU A 58 11.99 -3.86 -7.09
N PHE A 59 11.29 -2.78 -6.73
CA PHE A 59 11.47 -2.09 -5.45
C PHE A 59 11.05 -2.92 -4.24
N THR A 60 9.98 -3.71 -4.38
CA THR A 60 9.48 -4.59 -3.31
C THR A 60 10.13 -5.98 -3.31
N GLY A 61 10.99 -6.27 -4.30
CA GLY A 61 11.69 -7.55 -4.42
C GLY A 61 10.78 -8.72 -4.84
N VAL A 62 9.58 -8.44 -5.36
CA VAL A 62 8.67 -9.50 -5.81
C VAL A 62 8.99 -9.90 -7.26
N GLY A 63 8.80 -11.18 -7.57
CA GLY A 63 9.00 -11.68 -8.93
C GLY A 63 8.15 -10.92 -9.96
N PHE A 64 8.78 -10.54 -11.07
CA PHE A 64 8.10 -9.93 -12.21
C PHE A 64 8.69 -10.41 -13.52
N ASP A 65 7.86 -10.42 -14.57
CA ASP A 65 8.30 -10.66 -15.93
C ASP A 65 8.47 -9.30 -16.63
N PRO A 66 9.58 -9.04 -17.34
CA PRO A 66 9.83 -7.73 -17.96
C PRO A 66 8.83 -7.40 -19.08
N LYS A 67 8.17 -8.40 -19.70
CA LYS A 67 7.18 -8.22 -20.78
C LYS A 67 5.74 -8.24 -20.27
N LYS A 68 5.44 -9.02 -19.23
CA LYS A 68 4.06 -9.23 -18.69
C LYS A 68 3.79 -8.49 -17.38
N GLY A 69 4.85 -8.00 -16.72
CA GLY A 69 4.81 -7.37 -15.41
C GLY A 69 4.70 -8.33 -14.24
N SER A 70 4.30 -7.82 -13.07
CA SER A 70 4.20 -8.64 -11.86
C SER A 70 2.75 -9.03 -11.56
N SER A 71 2.49 -10.34 -11.61
CA SER A 71 1.22 -10.92 -11.16
C SER A 71 0.93 -10.61 -9.70
N THR A 72 1.97 -10.46 -8.86
CA THR A 72 1.83 -10.12 -7.44
C THR A 72 1.34 -8.69 -7.27
N ILE A 73 1.98 -7.73 -7.95
CA ILE A 73 1.54 -6.32 -7.92
C ILE A 73 0.12 -6.20 -8.47
N ARG A 74 -0.17 -6.90 -9.57
CA ARG A 74 -1.51 -6.92 -10.15
C ARG A 74 -2.56 -7.45 -9.16
N LYS A 75 -2.25 -8.51 -8.41
CA LYS A 75 -3.11 -9.03 -7.33
C LYS A 75 -3.29 -8.04 -6.18
N TRP A 76 -2.26 -7.25 -5.85
CA TRP A 76 -2.37 -6.19 -4.84
C TRP A 76 -3.27 -5.03 -5.29
N GLU A 77 -3.40 -4.80 -6.60
CA GLU A 77 -4.26 -3.74 -7.16
C GLU A 77 -5.67 -4.24 -7.54
N GLU A 78 -5.86 -5.55 -7.79
CA GLU A 78 -7.14 -6.14 -8.21
C GLU A 78 -8.00 -6.64 -7.03
N LYS A 79 -9.27 -6.24 -6.96
CA LYS A 79 -10.27 -6.73 -5.98
C LYS A 79 -10.80 -8.15 -6.32
N LYS A 80 -9.93 -9.09 -6.71
CA LYS A 80 -10.38 -10.47 -6.99
C LYS A 80 -10.40 -11.32 -5.72
N GLY A 81 -11.55 -11.31 -5.03
CA GLY A 81 -12.12 -12.45 -4.29
C GLY A 81 -11.28 -13.15 -3.21
N GLY A 82 -10.13 -12.62 -2.83
CA GLY A 82 -9.25 -13.20 -1.82
C GLY A 82 -8.30 -12.13 -1.30
N LEU A 83 -7.93 -12.24 -0.02
CA LEU A 83 -7.11 -11.33 0.78
C LEU A 83 -5.67 -11.14 0.24
N SER A 84 -5.49 -10.82 -1.04
CA SER A 84 -4.19 -10.49 -1.62
C SER A 84 -3.78 -9.06 -1.22
N CYS A 85 -3.71 -8.84 0.09
CA CYS A 85 -3.20 -7.61 0.67
C CYS A 85 -1.70 -7.55 0.42
N ILE A 86 -1.19 -6.35 0.15
CA ILE A 86 0.25 -6.11 0.12
C ILE A 86 0.87 -6.51 1.47
N THR A 87 2.06 -7.12 1.42
CA THR A 87 2.83 -7.45 2.62
C THR A 87 3.19 -6.18 3.38
N LYS A 88 3.14 -6.22 4.72
CA LYS A 88 3.43 -5.05 5.59
C LYS A 88 4.77 -4.39 5.22
N SER A 89 5.81 -5.19 5.05
CA SER A 89 7.16 -4.72 4.68
C SER A 89 7.17 -3.99 3.33
N SER A 90 6.52 -4.55 2.30
CA SER A 90 6.43 -3.93 0.98
C SER A 90 5.67 -2.61 1.01
N TRP A 91 4.60 -2.54 1.81
CA TRP A 91 3.86 -1.29 2.01
C TRP A 91 4.69 -0.23 2.73
N GLN A 92 5.41 -0.60 3.78
CA GLN A 92 6.32 0.32 4.46
C GLN A 92 7.38 0.89 3.55
N LEU A 93 7.99 0.06 2.69
CA LEU A 93 8.94 0.55 1.70
C LEU A 93 8.31 1.60 0.79
N MET A 94 7.04 1.41 0.37
CA MET A 94 6.33 2.42 -0.42
C MET A 94 6.08 3.71 0.36
N LEU A 95 5.72 3.62 1.66
CA LEU A 95 5.51 4.78 2.53
C LEU A 95 6.81 5.55 2.81
N ILE A 96 7.93 4.85 2.92
CA ILE A 96 9.26 5.47 3.07
C ILE A 96 9.64 6.17 1.76
N LYS A 97 9.43 5.50 0.63
CA LYS A 97 9.73 6.06 -0.70
C LYS A 97 8.88 7.30 -1.00
N SER A 98 7.63 7.34 -0.53
CA SER A 98 6.76 8.49 -0.66
C SER A 98 7.06 9.62 0.32
N GLY A 99 8.00 9.43 1.26
CA GLY A 99 8.36 10.40 2.29
C GLY A 99 7.32 10.54 3.41
N LEU A 100 6.33 9.63 3.49
CA LEU A 100 5.33 9.63 4.55
C LEU A 100 5.90 9.16 5.89
N ILE A 101 6.79 8.18 5.84
CA ILE A 101 7.54 7.69 6.98
C ILE A 101 9.00 8.11 6.79
N ASN A 102 9.51 8.95 7.68
CA ASN A 102 10.94 9.17 7.82
C ASN A 102 11.44 8.17 8.86
N ILE A 103 12.35 7.28 8.44
CA ILE A 103 13.14 6.52 9.40
C ILE A 103 14.19 7.49 9.91
N ASP A 104 13.88 8.16 11.02
CA ASP A 104 14.91 8.81 11.81
C ASP A 104 15.74 7.68 12.45
N CYS A 105 16.96 7.50 11.97
CA CYS A 105 17.89 6.54 12.56
C CYS A 105 18.22 7.02 13.98
N ILE A 106 17.74 6.29 14.98
CA ILE A 106 18.18 6.40 16.38
C ILE A 106 19.58 5.80 16.50
#